data_AF-A0A3B9D606-F1
#
_entry.id   AF-A0A3B9D606-F1
#
_cell.length_a   1.000
_cell.length_b   1.000
_cell.length_c   1.000
_cell.angle_alpha   90.00
_cell.angle_beta   90.00
_cell.angle_gamma   90.00
#
_symmetry.space_group_name_H-M   'P 1'
#
loop_
_entity.id
_entity.type
_entity.pdbx_description
1 polymer ?
#
loop_
_entity_poly.entity_id
_entity_poly.type
_entity_poly.pdbx_seq_one_letter_code
_entity_poly.pdbx_strand_id
1 'polypeptide(L)'
;MFGRNDFIENIKDALAAAGCDMGAFRSWQKMYDKLKKKKSEQEDRYRRCREQTKRVQEDAQLMEHMLTTAQSVDGKEFGRLLKDLRQMQNSFDHEFLVSKEDQEFHSTYDTILRLGTKALNAPDQKLLLQSEIENLLALLKENLEKEEPEIAALTFYYQFGSDQELAQLPPAEKLSKITYLYECEFRRPILQLLESGISGAGEQKHTYETATDRGSRKKYETLQIFFGAHPEHILEQMMEE
;
A
#
# COMPACT_ATOMS: atom_id res chain seq x y z
N MET A 1 -7.57 -30.61 -4.53
CA MET A 1 -7.63 -29.22 -5.00
C MET A 1 -8.67 -28.53 -4.16
N PHE A 2 -8.23 -27.80 -3.12
CA PHE A 2 -9.11 -27.01 -2.27
C PHE A 2 -9.41 -25.68 -2.97
N GLY A 3 -10.67 -25.26 -2.98
CA GLY A 3 -11.10 -23.98 -3.53
C GLY A 3 -10.73 -22.83 -2.59
N ARG A 4 -10.51 -21.64 -3.15
CA ARG A 4 -10.04 -20.40 -2.47
C ARG A 4 -10.90 -19.86 -1.31
N ASN A 5 -12.08 -20.45 -1.05
CA ASN A 5 -12.94 -20.12 0.09
C ASN A 5 -12.90 -21.21 1.18
N ASP A 6 -12.20 -22.32 0.92
CA ASP A 6 -12.22 -23.48 1.79
C ASP A 6 -11.25 -23.32 2.97
N PHE A 7 -10.11 -22.63 2.79
CA PHE A 7 -9.11 -22.52 3.87
C PHE A 7 -9.59 -21.66 5.04
N ILE A 8 -10.14 -20.47 4.79
CA ILE A 8 -10.67 -19.61 5.85
C ILE A 8 -11.83 -20.28 6.59
N GLU A 9 -12.69 -21.00 5.87
CA GLU A 9 -13.76 -21.78 6.50
C GLU A 9 -13.19 -22.97 7.31
N ASN A 10 -12.12 -23.62 6.85
CA ASN A 10 -11.41 -24.64 7.63
C ASN A 10 -10.79 -24.07 8.91
N ILE A 11 -10.18 -22.88 8.86
CA ILE A 11 -9.66 -22.19 10.04
C ILE A 11 -10.78 -21.83 11.00
N LYS A 12 -11.90 -21.31 10.49
CA LYS A 12 -13.09 -21.01 11.29
C LYS A 12 -13.63 -22.26 12.00
N ASP A 13 -13.74 -23.37 11.29
CA ASP A 13 -14.18 -24.65 11.85
C ASP A 13 -13.21 -25.19 12.90
N ALA A 14 -11.89 -25.04 12.67
CA ALA A 14 -10.85 -25.41 13.61
C ALA A 14 -10.87 -24.55 14.88
N LEU A 15 -11.03 -23.24 14.76
CA LEU A 15 -11.21 -22.32 15.89
C LEU A 15 -12.45 -22.70 16.71
N ALA A 16 -13.57 -23.00 16.05
CA ALA A 16 -14.79 -23.42 16.73
C ALA A 16 -14.59 -24.77 17.46
N ALA A 17 -13.93 -25.74 16.82
CA ALA A 17 -13.61 -27.03 17.42
C ALA A 17 -12.65 -26.92 18.60
N ALA A 18 -11.72 -25.96 18.55
CA ALA A 18 -10.79 -25.66 19.63
C ALA A 18 -11.44 -24.87 20.79
N GLY A 19 -12.67 -24.37 20.61
CA GLY A 19 -13.40 -23.62 21.63
C GLY A 19 -13.05 -22.13 21.69
N CYS A 20 -12.55 -21.56 20.60
CA CYS A 20 -12.17 -20.15 20.52
C CYS A 20 -13.37 -19.19 20.46
N ASP A 21 -13.10 -17.90 20.70
CA ASP A 21 -14.11 -16.85 20.58
C ASP A 21 -14.50 -16.59 19.12
N MET A 22 -15.59 -17.23 18.69
CA MET A 22 -16.15 -17.06 17.35
C MET A 22 -16.78 -15.67 17.13
N GLY A 23 -17.06 -14.91 18.19
CA GLY A 23 -17.44 -13.51 18.08
C GLY A 23 -16.28 -12.66 17.58
N ALA A 24 -15.10 -12.82 18.20
CA ALA A 24 -13.86 -12.18 17.75
C ALA A 24 -13.51 -12.56 16.31
N PHE A 25 -13.58 -13.86 15.96
CA PHE A 25 -13.32 -14.31 14.58
C PHE A 25 -14.26 -13.65 13.58
N ARG A 26 -15.58 -13.62 13.85
CA ARG A 26 -16.56 -13.02 12.92
C ARG A 26 -16.35 -11.52 12.74
N SER A 27 -15.94 -10.81 13.80
CA SER A 27 -15.60 -9.39 13.70
C SER A 27 -14.37 -9.16 12.83
N TRP A 28 -13.32 -9.98 13.03
CA TRP A 28 -12.12 -9.95 12.20
C TRP A 28 -12.41 -10.32 10.74
N GLN A 29 -13.19 -11.38 10.49
CA GLN A 29 -13.55 -11.85 9.15
C GLN A 29 -14.25 -10.75 8.33
N LYS A 30 -15.13 -9.96 8.96
CA LYS A 30 -15.75 -8.79 8.31
C LYS A 30 -14.74 -7.73 7.88
N MET A 31 -13.68 -7.52 8.68
CA MET A 31 -12.60 -6.60 8.31
C MET A 31 -11.77 -7.18 7.17
N TYR A 32 -11.44 -8.47 7.24
CA TYR A 32 -10.69 -9.19 6.21
C TYR A 32 -11.41 -9.13 4.85
N ASP A 33 -12.72 -9.41 4.81
CA ASP A 33 -13.50 -9.40 3.57
C ASP A 33 -13.48 -8.02 2.90
N LYS A 34 -13.60 -6.95 3.68
CA LYS A 34 -13.50 -5.56 3.19
C LYS A 34 -12.11 -5.24 2.69
N LEU A 35 -11.08 -5.62 3.45
CA LEU A 35 -9.68 -5.42 3.09
C LEU A 35 -9.37 -6.12 1.76
N LYS A 36 -9.69 -7.41 1.64
CA LYS A 36 -9.48 -8.22 0.43
C LYS A 36 -10.16 -7.60 -0.78
N LYS A 37 -11.41 -7.15 -0.63
CA LYS A 37 -12.18 -6.53 -1.72
C LYS A 37 -11.55 -5.23 -2.24
N LYS A 38 -10.86 -4.48 -1.39
CA LYS A 38 -10.31 -3.15 -1.71
C LYS A 38 -8.81 -3.14 -2.00
N LYS A 39 -8.08 -4.19 -1.61
CA LYS A 39 -6.63 -4.31 -1.75
C LYS A 39 -6.14 -4.05 -3.17
N SER A 40 -6.71 -4.74 -4.18
CA SER A 40 -6.28 -4.60 -5.57
C SER A 40 -6.54 -3.20 -6.15
N GLU A 41 -7.71 -2.61 -5.84
CA GLU A 41 -8.03 -1.24 -6.28
C GLU A 41 -7.01 -0.23 -5.73
N GLN A 42 -6.63 -0.42 -4.47
CA GLN A 42 -5.72 0.48 -3.77
C GLN A 42 -4.27 0.29 -4.23
N GLU A 43 -3.85 -0.95 -4.47
CA GLU A 43 -2.56 -1.26 -5.09
C GLU A 43 -2.42 -0.62 -6.47
N ASP A 44 -3.43 -0.80 -7.33
CA ASP A 44 -3.43 -0.24 -8.67
C ASP A 44 -3.45 1.30 -8.65
N ARG A 45 -4.10 1.92 -7.66
CA ARG A 45 -4.07 3.36 -7.46
C ARG A 45 -2.66 3.83 -7.10
N TYR A 46 -2.05 3.24 -6.08
CA TYR A 46 -0.70 3.62 -5.63
C TYR A 46 0.34 3.40 -6.75
N ARG A 47 0.31 2.23 -7.39
CA ARG A 47 1.20 1.87 -8.50
C ARG A 47 1.11 2.89 -9.65
N ARG A 48 -0.11 3.25 -10.06
CA ARG A 48 -0.33 4.24 -11.12
C ARG A 48 0.24 5.61 -10.75
N CYS A 49 -0.04 6.12 -9.55
CA CYS A 49 0.52 7.41 -9.11
C CYS A 49 2.05 7.39 -9.11
N ARG A 50 2.65 6.28 -8.69
CA ARG A 50 4.10 6.11 -8.70
C ARG A 50 4.69 6.03 -10.09
N GLU A 51 4.04 5.33 -11.02
CA GLU A 51 4.43 5.31 -12.44
C GLU A 51 4.34 6.70 -13.08
N GLN A 52 3.28 7.47 -12.81
CA GLN A 52 3.18 8.85 -13.32
C GLN A 52 4.26 9.75 -12.74
N THR A 53 4.59 9.61 -11.46
CA THR A 53 5.68 10.36 -10.83
C THR A 53 7.04 10.05 -11.48
N LYS A 54 7.30 8.77 -11.82
CA LYS A 54 8.49 8.37 -12.57
C LYS A 54 8.53 8.98 -13.97
N ARG A 55 7.41 8.98 -14.69
CA ARG A 55 7.33 9.60 -16.03
C ARG A 55 7.61 11.10 -15.98
N VAL A 56 7.06 11.80 -14.99
CA VAL A 56 7.36 13.22 -14.75
C VAL A 56 8.86 13.43 -14.49
N GLN A 57 9.50 12.52 -13.73
CA GLN A 57 10.95 12.57 -13.50
C GLN A 57 11.75 12.35 -14.80
N GLU A 58 11.38 11.36 -15.60
CA GLU A 58 12.03 11.09 -16.89
C GLU A 58 11.92 12.29 -17.84
N ASP A 59 10.72 12.88 -17.96
CA ASP A 59 10.50 14.08 -18.79
C ASP A 59 11.31 15.28 -18.27
N ALA A 60 11.33 15.51 -16.94
CA ALA A 60 12.10 16.58 -16.32
C ALA A 60 13.61 16.40 -16.52
N GLN A 61 14.13 15.16 -16.47
CA GLN A 61 15.54 14.85 -16.75
C GLN A 61 15.91 15.16 -18.20
N LEU A 62 15.04 14.82 -19.15
CA LEU A 62 15.26 15.18 -20.56
C LEU A 62 15.26 16.70 -20.74
N MET A 63 14.33 17.41 -20.10
CA MET A 63 14.30 18.88 -20.13
C MET A 63 15.57 19.50 -19.53
N GLU A 64 16.06 18.98 -18.40
CA GLU A 64 17.30 19.41 -17.75
C GLU A 64 18.51 19.21 -18.67
N HIS A 65 18.68 18.01 -19.22
CA HIS A 65 19.77 17.70 -20.15
C HIS A 65 19.76 18.62 -21.39
N MET A 66 18.57 18.88 -21.95
CA MET A 66 18.42 19.80 -23.07
C MET A 66 18.86 21.24 -22.71
N LEU A 67 18.56 21.71 -21.50
CA LEU A 67 18.89 23.06 -21.07
C LEU A 67 20.36 23.26 -20.72
N THR A 68 21.01 22.23 -20.17
CA THR A 68 22.40 22.27 -19.68
C THR A 68 23.42 21.92 -20.75
N THR A 69 23.10 20.97 -21.64
CA THR A 69 24.10 20.35 -22.53
C THR A 69 23.99 20.82 -23.98
N ALA A 70 22.82 21.28 -24.42
CA ALA A 70 22.61 21.67 -25.80
C ALA A 70 23.09 23.11 -26.08
N GLN A 71 23.89 23.30 -27.14
CA GLN A 71 24.20 24.64 -27.67
C GLN A 71 22.94 25.40 -28.09
N SER A 72 21.93 24.67 -28.59
CA SER A 72 20.60 25.17 -28.92
C SER A 72 19.55 24.14 -28.53
N VAL A 73 18.51 24.57 -27.81
CA VAL A 73 17.41 23.70 -27.37
C VAL A 73 16.45 23.45 -28.54
N ASP A 74 16.11 22.19 -28.83
CA ASP A 74 15.01 21.88 -29.74
C ASP A 74 13.66 22.27 -29.11
N GLY A 75 13.14 23.43 -29.49
CA GLY A 75 11.88 23.95 -28.98
C GLY A 75 10.66 23.08 -29.32
N LYS A 76 10.72 22.23 -30.35
CA LYS A 76 9.63 21.30 -30.71
C LYS A 76 9.60 20.13 -29.74
N GLU A 77 10.75 19.54 -29.46
CA GLU A 77 10.87 18.46 -28.48
C GLU A 77 10.57 18.96 -27.05
N PHE A 78 11.11 20.12 -26.68
CA PHE A 78 10.81 20.73 -25.37
C PHE A 78 9.31 21.07 -25.22
N GLY A 79 8.68 21.54 -26.30
CA GLY A 79 7.24 21.77 -26.34
C GLY A 79 6.39 20.50 -26.22
N ARG A 80 6.88 19.36 -26.71
CA ARG A 80 6.26 18.05 -26.50
C ARG A 80 6.31 17.65 -25.03
N LEU A 81 7.48 17.72 -24.40
CA LEU A 81 7.66 17.40 -22.97
C LEU A 81 6.74 18.25 -22.08
N LEU A 82 6.66 19.56 -22.33
CA LEU A 82 5.73 20.44 -21.61
C LEU A 82 4.26 20.06 -21.78
N LYS A 83 3.88 19.55 -22.95
CA LYS A 83 2.51 19.08 -23.19
C LYS A 83 2.25 17.79 -22.41
N ASP A 84 3.21 16.88 -22.38
CA ASP A 84 3.13 15.61 -21.65
C ASP A 84 3.02 15.89 -20.14
N LEU A 85 3.86 16.77 -19.58
CA LEU A 85 3.72 17.27 -18.20
C LEU A 85 2.34 17.88 -17.93
N ARG A 86 1.83 18.73 -18.84
CA ARG A 86 0.49 19.32 -18.65
C ARG A 86 -0.62 18.27 -18.61
N GLN A 87 -0.49 17.17 -19.36
CA GLN A 87 -1.45 16.07 -19.34
C GLN A 87 -1.37 15.23 -18.05
N MET A 88 -0.20 15.17 -17.43
CA MET A 88 0.04 14.42 -16.18
C MET A 88 -0.31 15.21 -14.91
N GLN A 89 -0.71 16.48 -15.00
CA GLN A 89 -1.03 17.31 -13.83
C GLN A 89 -2.09 16.62 -12.94
N ASN A 90 -1.82 16.55 -11.63
CA ASN A 90 -2.62 15.87 -10.60
C ASN A 90 -2.70 14.33 -10.71
N SER A 91 -2.07 13.71 -11.72
CA SER A 91 -2.11 12.25 -11.89
C SER A 91 -1.15 11.48 -10.97
N PHE A 92 -0.15 12.19 -10.45
CA PHE A 92 0.85 11.70 -9.50
C PHE A 92 0.42 11.86 -8.02
N ASP A 93 -0.71 12.52 -7.76
CA ASP A 93 -1.16 12.85 -6.41
C ASP A 93 -1.49 11.61 -5.57
N HIS A 94 -0.70 11.40 -4.52
CA HIS A 94 -0.95 10.37 -3.52
C HIS A 94 -0.32 10.76 -2.19
N GLU A 95 -1.06 10.55 -1.10
CA GLU A 95 -0.68 11.02 0.24
C GLU A 95 0.69 10.53 0.73
N PHE A 96 1.06 9.30 0.34
CA PHE A 96 2.34 8.66 0.66
C PHE A 96 3.40 8.81 -0.45
N LEU A 97 3.15 9.66 -1.45
CA LEU A 97 4.08 9.94 -2.54
C LEU A 97 4.19 11.47 -2.69
N VAL A 98 3.47 12.05 -3.66
CA VAL A 98 3.30 13.50 -3.82
C VAL A 98 1.94 13.89 -3.25
N SER A 99 1.91 14.52 -2.07
CA SER A 99 0.62 14.92 -1.48
C SER A 99 0.00 16.07 -2.27
N LYS A 100 -1.33 16.11 -2.30
CA LYS A 100 -2.08 17.25 -2.86
C LYS A 100 -1.83 18.56 -2.11
N GLU A 101 -1.40 18.45 -0.86
CA GLU A 101 -1.12 19.58 0.02
C GLU A 101 0.34 20.03 -0.06
N ASP A 102 1.18 19.35 -0.86
CA ASP A 102 2.59 19.69 -1.06
C ASP A 102 2.72 20.95 -1.93
N GLN A 103 2.61 22.11 -1.30
CA GLN A 103 2.65 23.40 -1.98
C GLN A 103 3.98 23.64 -2.70
N GLU A 104 5.09 23.13 -2.18
CA GLU A 104 6.41 23.30 -2.77
C GLU A 104 6.49 22.55 -4.10
N PHE A 105 6.08 21.28 -4.12
CA PHE A 105 6.02 20.48 -5.34
C PHE A 105 5.10 21.13 -6.39
N HIS A 106 3.86 21.43 -6.01
CA HIS A 106 2.87 21.94 -6.97
C HIS A 106 3.24 23.33 -7.51
N SER A 107 3.81 24.21 -6.68
CA SER A 107 4.25 25.54 -7.12
C SER A 107 5.43 25.49 -8.09
N THR A 108 6.39 24.59 -7.83
CA THR A 108 7.53 24.33 -8.72
C THR A 108 7.03 23.80 -10.07
N TYR A 109 6.15 22.80 -10.04
CA TYR A 109 5.53 22.19 -11.22
C TYR A 109 4.77 23.22 -12.07
N ASP A 110 3.91 24.02 -11.44
CA ASP A 110 3.11 25.04 -12.11
C ASP A 110 3.98 26.17 -12.70
N THR A 111 5.09 26.51 -12.04
CA THR A 111 6.02 27.52 -12.55
C THR A 111 6.69 27.06 -13.85
N ILE A 112 7.11 25.80 -13.94
CA ILE A 112 7.66 25.21 -15.18
C ILE A 112 6.63 25.30 -16.31
N LEU A 113 5.39 24.88 -16.04
CA LEU A 113 4.31 24.91 -17.04
C LEU A 113 3.95 26.33 -17.50
N ARG A 114 4.08 27.31 -16.61
CA ARG A 114 3.80 28.74 -16.89
C ARG A 114 4.90 29.38 -17.72
N LEU A 115 6.17 29.14 -17.39
CA LEU A 115 7.32 29.62 -18.16
C LEU A 115 7.29 29.08 -19.59
N GLY A 116 7.05 27.77 -19.71
CA GLY A 116 6.83 27.09 -20.98
C GLY A 116 7.97 27.30 -22.00
N THR A 117 7.65 27.16 -23.28
CA THR A 117 8.64 27.30 -24.36
C THR A 117 9.13 28.73 -24.58
N LYS A 118 8.39 29.74 -24.08
CA LYS A 118 8.77 31.16 -24.24
C LYS A 118 10.04 31.49 -23.49
N ALA A 119 10.25 30.84 -22.34
CA ALA A 119 11.45 31.01 -21.52
C ALA A 119 12.74 30.63 -22.28
N LEU A 120 12.68 29.74 -23.27
CA LEU A 120 13.85 29.34 -24.08
C LEU A 120 14.47 30.52 -24.86
N ASN A 121 13.69 31.57 -25.14
CA ASN A 121 14.13 32.73 -25.92
C ASN A 121 14.52 33.94 -25.05
N ALA A 122 14.39 33.84 -23.72
CA ALA A 122 14.67 34.93 -22.79
C ALA A 122 15.68 34.46 -21.73
N PRO A 123 16.93 34.97 -21.73
CA PRO A 123 18.01 34.44 -20.88
C PRO A 123 17.65 34.30 -19.39
N ASP A 124 17.05 35.34 -18.79
CA ASP A 124 16.67 35.33 -17.38
C ASP A 124 15.57 34.30 -17.09
N GLN A 125 14.61 34.14 -18.00
CA GLN A 125 13.54 33.15 -17.87
C GLN A 125 14.05 31.73 -18.12
N LYS A 126 15.03 31.55 -19.01
CA LYS A 126 15.68 30.26 -19.24
C LYS A 126 16.41 29.80 -17.99
N LEU A 127 17.14 30.72 -17.32
CA LEU A 127 17.83 30.42 -16.07
C LEU A 127 16.84 30.05 -14.95
N LEU A 128 15.75 30.80 -14.82
CA LEU A 128 14.70 30.46 -13.87
C LEU A 128 14.09 29.09 -14.17
N LEU A 129 13.73 28.81 -15.42
CA LEU A 129 13.19 27.52 -15.85
C LEU A 129 14.14 26.35 -15.52
N GLN A 130 15.43 26.53 -15.75
CA GLN A 130 16.44 25.54 -15.39
C GLN A 130 16.43 25.28 -13.87
N SER A 131 16.46 26.33 -13.05
CA SER A 131 16.43 26.20 -11.59
C SER A 131 15.16 25.49 -11.09
N GLU A 132 14.00 25.79 -11.67
CA GLU A 132 12.74 25.14 -11.29
C GLU A 132 12.72 23.66 -11.69
N ILE A 133 13.31 23.30 -12.83
CA ILE A 133 13.45 21.89 -13.25
C ILE A 133 14.41 21.14 -12.30
N GLU A 134 15.53 21.74 -11.92
CA GLU A 134 16.45 21.16 -10.94
C GLU A 134 15.77 20.95 -9.58
N ASN A 135 15.00 21.94 -9.11
CA ASN A 135 14.19 21.81 -7.89
C ASN A 135 13.16 20.68 -8.01
N LEU A 136 12.42 20.62 -9.12
CA LEU A 136 11.44 19.56 -9.37
C LEU A 136 12.11 18.17 -9.35
N LEU A 137 13.28 18.03 -9.95
CA LEU A 137 14.03 16.77 -9.95
C LEU A 137 14.46 16.34 -8.54
N ALA A 138 14.88 17.29 -7.71
CA ALA A 138 15.20 17.03 -6.30
C ALA A 138 13.96 16.54 -5.53
N LEU A 139 12.82 17.23 -5.67
CA LEU A 139 11.56 16.86 -5.03
C LEU A 139 11.02 15.51 -5.52
N LEU A 140 11.10 15.23 -6.83
CA LEU A 140 10.71 13.94 -7.40
C LEU A 140 11.57 12.80 -6.87
N LYS A 141 12.89 13.03 -6.77
CA LYS A 141 13.81 12.05 -6.21
C LYS A 141 13.46 11.74 -4.76
N GLU A 142 13.31 12.77 -3.92
CA GLU A 142 12.90 12.61 -2.52
C GLU A 142 11.60 11.81 -2.41
N ASN A 143 10.59 12.17 -3.20
CA ASN A 143 9.29 11.49 -3.20
C ASN A 143 9.38 10.03 -3.65
N LEU A 144 10.19 9.71 -4.66
CA LEU A 144 10.35 8.33 -5.16
C LEU A 144 11.21 7.44 -4.26
N GLU A 145 12.06 8.03 -3.43
CA GLU A 145 12.90 7.38 -2.41
C GLU A 145 12.17 7.17 -1.08
N LYS A 146 10.98 7.75 -0.87
CA LYS A 146 10.14 7.47 0.30
C LYS A 146 9.84 5.97 0.41
N GLU A 147 9.77 5.50 1.65
CA GLU A 147 9.36 4.13 1.96
C GLU A 147 7.93 3.88 1.44
N GLU A 148 7.77 2.80 0.68
CA GLU A 148 6.47 2.43 0.13
C GLU A 148 5.57 1.84 1.24
N PRO A 149 4.30 2.29 1.35
CA PRO A 149 3.41 1.73 2.34
C PRO A 149 3.06 0.28 2.03
N GLU A 150 2.96 -0.55 3.06
CA GLU A 150 2.38 -1.88 2.91
C GLU A 150 0.94 -1.75 2.42
N ILE A 151 0.62 -2.35 1.28
CA ILE A 151 -0.70 -2.20 0.63
C ILE A 151 -1.84 -2.67 1.55
N ALA A 152 -1.63 -3.71 2.35
CA ALA A 152 -2.62 -4.19 3.31
C ALA A 152 -2.88 -3.14 4.40
N ALA A 153 -1.82 -2.57 4.99
CA ALA A 153 -1.96 -1.51 6.00
C ALA A 153 -2.61 -0.24 5.42
N LEU A 154 -2.19 0.18 4.23
CA LEU A 154 -2.77 1.34 3.53
C LEU A 154 -4.26 1.15 3.26
N THR A 155 -4.62 -0.03 2.73
CA THR A 155 -6.02 -0.35 2.42
C THR A 155 -6.83 -0.44 3.69
N PHE A 156 -6.32 -1.09 4.73
CA PHE A 156 -6.97 -1.17 6.02
C PHE A 156 -7.25 0.22 6.58
N TYR A 157 -6.25 1.10 6.57
CA TYR A 157 -6.40 2.46 7.06
C TYR A 157 -7.48 3.24 6.29
N TYR A 158 -7.52 3.16 4.96
CA TYR A 158 -8.59 3.83 4.20
C TYR A 158 -9.99 3.22 4.39
N GLN A 159 -10.11 2.00 4.91
CA GLN A 159 -11.41 1.38 5.20
C GLN A 159 -11.89 1.65 6.64
N PHE A 160 -10.98 1.84 7.59
CA PHE A 160 -11.31 1.86 9.03
C PHE A 160 -10.71 3.04 9.81
N GLY A 161 -9.73 3.73 9.25
CA GLY A 161 -9.07 4.89 9.85
C GLY A 161 -9.79 6.22 9.55
N SER A 162 -9.10 7.32 9.87
CA SER A 162 -9.61 8.69 9.73
C SER A 162 -8.68 9.53 8.86
N ASP A 163 -9.12 9.91 7.67
CA ASP A 163 -8.35 10.78 6.76
C ASP A 163 -7.98 12.12 7.43
N GLN A 164 -8.82 12.62 8.33
CA GLN A 164 -8.55 13.85 9.07
C GLN A 164 -7.37 13.70 10.05
N GLU A 165 -7.26 12.55 10.71
CA GLU A 165 -6.09 12.28 11.57
C GLU A 165 -4.83 12.17 10.73
N LEU A 166 -4.91 11.50 9.59
CA LEU A 166 -3.76 11.30 8.71
C LEU A 166 -3.22 12.63 8.15
N ALA A 167 -4.11 13.53 7.73
CA ALA A 167 -3.74 14.83 7.17
C ALA A 167 -2.99 15.72 8.18
N GLN A 168 -3.29 15.59 9.47
CA GLN A 168 -2.66 16.38 10.53
C GLN A 168 -1.26 15.89 10.91
N LEU A 169 -0.88 14.67 10.50
CA LEU A 169 0.41 14.10 10.87
C LEU A 169 1.54 14.62 9.96
N PRO A 170 2.76 14.75 10.48
CA PRO A 170 3.95 14.94 9.65
C PRO A 170 4.13 13.76 8.68
N PRO A 171 4.66 13.97 7.45
CA PRO A 171 4.85 12.89 6.47
C PRO A 171 5.58 11.65 7.01
N ALA A 172 6.61 11.85 7.85
CA ALA A 172 7.40 10.78 8.45
C ALA A 172 6.59 9.87 9.41
N GLU A 173 5.50 10.39 9.99
CA GLU A 173 4.68 9.65 10.96
C GLU A 173 3.49 8.93 10.32
N LYS A 174 3.06 9.38 9.13
CA LYS A 174 1.89 8.81 8.43
C LYS A 174 2.04 7.32 8.18
N LEU A 175 3.23 6.87 7.75
CA LEU A 175 3.49 5.45 7.49
C LEU A 175 3.39 4.62 8.78
N SER A 176 4.03 5.09 9.85
CA SER A 176 3.95 4.44 11.15
C SER A 176 2.52 4.35 11.68
N LYS A 177 1.71 5.39 11.48
CA LYS A 177 0.30 5.41 11.90
C LYS A 177 -0.53 4.34 11.18
N ILE A 178 -0.41 4.22 9.86
CA ILE A 178 -1.19 3.22 9.11
C ILE A 178 -0.77 1.80 9.45
N THR A 179 0.54 1.56 9.59
CA THR A 179 1.08 0.25 9.97
C THR A 179 0.67 -0.12 11.38
N TYR A 180 0.76 0.82 12.33
CA TYR A 180 0.36 0.59 13.72
C TYR A 180 -1.12 0.21 13.83
N LEU A 181 -2.02 0.93 13.13
CA LEU A 181 -3.45 0.63 13.14
C LEU A 181 -3.72 -0.77 12.61
N TYR A 182 -3.12 -1.12 11.48
CA TYR A 182 -3.24 -2.45 10.86
C TYR A 182 -2.73 -3.56 11.80
N GLU A 183 -1.56 -3.36 12.41
CA GLU A 183 -1.00 -4.32 13.36
C GLU A 183 -1.91 -4.52 14.57
N CYS A 184 -2.39 -3.44 15.18
CA CYS A 184 -3.11 -3.51 16.44
C CYS A 184 -4.56 -3.96 16.29
N GLU A 185 -5.25 -3.51 15.24
CA GLU A 185 -6.68 -3.76 15.07
C GLU A 185 -6.99 -4.94 14.15
N PHE A 186 -6.03 -5.33 13.30
CA PHE A 186 -6.23 -6.40 12.34
C PHE A 186 -5.33 -7.62 12.58
N ARG A 187 -4.00 -7.47 12.56
CA ARG A 187 -3.08 -8.63 12.64
C ARG A 187 -3.03 -9.25 14.03
N ARG A 188 -2.74 -8.47 15.08
CA ARG A 188 -2.61 -9.00 16.45
C ARG A 188 -3.87 -9.73 16.94
N PRO A 189 -5.10 -9.22 16.74
CA PRO A 189 -6.30 -9.90 17.22
C PRO A 189 -6.50 -11.30 16.62
N ILE A 190 -6.25 -11.48 15.32
CA ILE A 190 -6.36 -12.81 14.70
C ILE A 190 -5.21 -13.72 15.11
N LEU A 191 -3.99 -13.20 15.24
CA LEU A 191 -2.84 -13.99 15.71
C LEU A 191 -3.08 -14.54 17.12
N GLN A 192 -3.57 -13.71 18.05
CA GLN A 192 -3.94 -14.15 19.39
C GLN A 192 -5.03 -15.23 19.37
N LEU A 193 -5.99 -15.10 18.46
CA LEU A 193 -7.05 -16.10 18.31
C LEU A 193 -6.52 -17.43 17.76
N LEU A 194 -5.61 -17.37 16.78
CA LEU A 194 -4.93 -18.54 16.22
C LEU A 194 -4.01 -19.20 17.26
N GLU A 195 -3.26 -18.43 18.05
CA GLU A 195 -2.45 -18.93 19.17
C GLU A 195 -3.29 -19.70 20.19
N SER A 196 -4.45 -19.14 20.56
CA SER A 196 -5.42 -19.79 21.44
C SER A 196 -5.96 -21.08 20.81
N GLY A 197 -6.31 -21.04 19.52
CA GLY A 197 -6.79 -22.21 18.78
C GLY A 197 -5.75 -23.32 18.68
N ILE A 198 -4.49 -22.98 18.41
CA ILE A 198 -3.39 -23.93 18.33
C ILE A 198 -3.12 -24.57 19.70
N SER A 199 -3.09 -23.76 20.75
CA SER A 199 -2.90 -24.26 22.12
C SER A 199 -4.05 -25.19 22.53
N GLY A 200 -5.30 -24.77 22.31
CA GLY A 200 -6.49 -25.57 22.62
C GLY A 200 -6.60 -26.85 21.79
N ALA A 201 -6.15 -26.83 20.53
CA ALA A 201 -6.03 -28.03 19.71
C ALA A 201 -4.97 -28.99 20.26
N GLY A 202 -3.81 -28.46 20.68
CA GLY A 202 -2.74 -29.23 21.30
C GLY A 202 -3.17 -29.97 22.56
N GLU A 203 -3.88 -29.29 23.46
CA GLU A 203 -4.44 -29.89 24.69
C GLU A 203 -5.45 -31.01 24.39
N GLN A 204 -6.25 -30.83 23.32
CA GLN A 204 -7.28 -31.78 22.92
C GLN A 204 -6.74 -32.95 22.07
N LYS A 205 -5.50 -32.87 21.60
CA LYS A 205 -4.91 -33.85 20.65
C LYS A 205 -5.00 -35.27 21.18
N HIS A 206 -4.47 -35.53 22.38
CA HIS A 206 -4.42 -36.87 22.96
C HIS A 206 -5.80 -37.45 23.26
N THR A 207 -6.79 -36.60 23.53
CA THR A 207 -8.18 -37.00 23.80
C THR A 207 -8.85 -37.61 22.58
N TYR A 208 -8.53 -37.10 21.38
CA TYR A 208 -9.22 -37.51 20.15
C TYR A 208 -8.37 -38.36 19.21
N GLU A 209 -7.04 -38.40 19.38
CA GLU A 209 -6.10 -39.13 18.52
C GLU A 209 -6.40 -40.64 18.43
N THR A 210 -6.81 -41.26 19.55
CA THR A 210 -7.14 -42.70 19.60
C THR A 210 -8.65 -42.97 19.56
N ALA A 211 -9.48 -41.94 19.37
CA ALA A 211 -10.92 -42.10 19.43
C ALA A 211 -11.46 -42.87 18.21
N THR A 212 -12.39 -43.80 18.46
CA THR A 212 -12.98 -44.65 17.42
C THR A 212 -14.36 -44.18 16.98
N ASP A 213 -15.02 -43.32 17.77
CA ASP A 213 -16.33 -42.78 17.42
C ASP A 213 -16.22 -41.72 16.32
N ARG A 214 -17.28 -41.63 15.51
CA ARG A 214 -17.32 -40.75 14.33
C ARG A 214 -17.19 -39.26 14.70
N GLY A 215 -17.74 -38.84 15.85
CA GLY A 215 -17.75 -37.44 16.25
C GLY A 215 -16.35 -36.96 16.62
N SER A 216 -15.67 -37.74 17.46
CA SER A 216 -14.29 -37.48 17.87
C SER A 216 -13.31 -37.52 16.71
N ARG A 217 -13.46 -38.48 15.79
CA ARG A 217 -12.62 -38.56 14.57
C ARG A 217 -12.78 -37.31 13.71
N LYS A 218 -14.02 -36.88 13.46
CA LYS A 218 -14.29 -35.65 12.70
C LYS A 218 -13.68 -34.44 13.39
N LYS A 219 -13.80 -34.34 14.72
CA LYS A 219 -13.20 -33.24 15.49
C LYS A 219 -11.67 -33.25 15.41
N TYR A 220 -11.06 -34.43 15.50
CA TYR A 220 -9.61 -34.59 15.32
C TYR A 220 -9.16 -34.12 13.94
N GLU A 221 -9.84 -34.57 12.87
CA GLU A 221 -9.58 -34.13 11.49
C GLU A 221 -9.65 -32.60 11.35
N THR A 222 -10.68 -31.96 11.91
CA THR A 222 -10.82 -30.49 11.89
C THR A 222 -9.67 -29.77 12.61
N LEU A 223 -9.16 -30.32 13.71
CA LEU A 223 -8.07 -29.71 14.48
C LEU A 223 -6.68 -29.91 13.86
N GLN A 224 -6.52 -30.80 12.87
CA GLN A 224 -5.21 -31.11 12.27
C GLN A 224 -4.49 -29.89 11.68
N ILE A 225 -5.26 -28.92 11.16
CA ILE A 225 -4.72 -27.68 10.60
C ILE A 225 -3.91 -26.86 11.61
N PHE A 226 -4.13 -27.07 12.92
CA PHE A 226 -3.41 -26.41 13.99
C PHE A 226 -2.25 -27.22 14.57
N PHE A 227 -2.14 -28.52 14.28
CA PHE A 227 -1.09 -29.34 14.87
C PHE A 227 0.28 -28.99 14.30
N GLY A 228 1.14 -28.40 15.14
CA GLY A 228 2.48 -27.96 14.76
C GLY A 228 2.49 -26.76 13.83
N ALA A 229 1.35 -26.07 13.66
CA ALA A 229 1.26 -24.86 12.87
C ALA A 229 1.78 -23.65 13.65
N HIS A 230 2.24 -22.63 12.92
CA HIS A 230 2.57 -21.32 13.47
C HIS A 230 1.47 -20.31 13.10
N PRO A 231 0.98 -19.50 14.05
CA PRO A 231 -0.08 -18.50 13.80
C PRO A 231 0.22 -17.59 12.60
N GLU A 232 1.47 -17.15 12.48
CA GLU A 232 1.90 -16.26 11.40
C GLU A 232 1.78 -16.92 10.02
N HIS A 233 2.23 -18.16 9.87
CA HIS A 233 2.11 -18.89 8.61
C HIS A 233 0.66 -19.13 8.22
N ILE A 234 -0.23 -19.36 9.20
CA ILE A 234 -1.67 -19.49 8.92
C ILE A 234 -2.22 -18.15 8.42
N LEU A 235 -1.89 -17.05 9.10
CA LEU A 235 -2.36 -15.72 8.70
C LEU A 235 -1.84 -15.35 7.31
N GLU A 236 -0.56 -15.60 7.02
CA GLU A 236 0.03 -15.39 5.68
C GLU A 236 -0.76 -16.14 4.60
N GLN A 237 -1.05 -17.44 4.82
CA GLN A 237 -1.86 -18.23 3.90
C GLN A 237 -3.27 -17.66 3.72
N MET A 238 -3.91 -17.21 4.81
CA MET A 238 -5.23 -16.54 4.72
C MET A 238 -5.17 -15.24 3.92
N MET A 239 -4.04 -14.54 3.92
CA MET A 239 -3.84 -13.24 3.24
C MET A 239 -3.40 -13.39 1.78
N GLU A 240 -2.85 -14.54 1.39
CA GLU A 240 -2.47 -14.89 0.01
C GLU A 240 -3.65 -15.43 -0.82
N GLU A 241 -4.60 -16.12 -0.18
CA GLU A 241 -5.84 -16.63 -0.80
C GLU A 241 -6.89 -15.55 -1.06
#